data_AF-A0A7Y9NN05-F1
#
_entry.id   AF-A0A7Y9NN05-F1
#
_cell.length_a   1.000
_cell.length_b   1.000
_cell.length_c   1.000
_cell.angle_alpha   90.00
_cell.angle_beta   90.00
_cell.angle_gamma   90.00
#
_symmetry.space_group_name_H-M   'P 1'
#
loop_
_entity.id
_entity.type
_entity.pdbx_description
1 polymer ?
#
loop_
_entity_poly.entity_id
_entity_poly.type
_entity_poly.pdbx_seq_one_letter_code
_entity_poly.pdbx_strand_id
1 'polypeptide(L)'
;MIDRKLAGQERVARESLKDLATSVQINQIRSELAEAESLDEVRSVELRAAKLYWKAWRTVPVKFPDKELLRVPEHWQKFGSRASVLSGSPRLAVNPVNAILNYIYALLEAECRLAIASLGLDPEMGVLHMDTINRDSLACDLMEPLRPDVDAYVLNRILRQPLKRNWFFEERNGNCRLMADLASQLAETTSTWARLVAPLAEWAVKEIASTTKTRRAVPATRLTQNNKRETRGGDPFVASKNAVTLQNVCADCGCPITNANEKCRICAVEESAQRLTKIATQGRVVSHTAPAQAKRSKTQIANQANIRKWSSSDQASWLTVEFYAEKIQPRMSSLSASLITSRLSVSRGYAGNIRKGRVPHPRHWKALAGLAGVHLK
;
A
#
# COMPACT_ATOMS: atom_id res chain seq x y z
N MET A 1 -27.05 -12.85 0.39
CA MET A 1 -25.69 -12.95 -0.20
C MET A 1 -25.41 -11.83 -1.21
N ILE A 2 -26.27 -11.61 -2.21
CA ILE A 2 -26.08 -10.56 -3.23
C ILE A 2 -25.95 -9.14 -2.64
N ASP A 3 -26.73 -8.78 -1.61
CA ASP A 3 -26.56 -7.47 -0.94
C ASP A 3 -25.11 -7.23 -0.46
N ARG A 4 -24.50 -8.23 0.20
CA ARG A 4 -23.09 -8.13 0.65
C ARG A 4 -22.11 -8.01 -0.51
N LYS A 5 -22.36 -8.69 -1.63
CA LYS A 5 -21.58 -8.56 -2.86
C LYS A 5 -21.64 -7.13 -3.38
N LEU A 6 -22.84 -6.58 -3.54
CA LEU A 6 -23.02 -5.23 -4.10
C LEU A 6 -22.45 -4.15 -3.17
N ALA A 7 -22.64 -4.29 -1.85
CA ALA A 7 -21.99 -3.41 -0.86
C ALA A 7 -20.47 -3.49 -0.94
N GLY A 8 -19.91 -4.67 -1.21
CA GLY A 8 -18.48 -4.85 -1.45
C GLY A 8 -18.01 -4.18 -2.75
N GLN A 9 -18.75 -4.35 -3.85
CA GLN A 9 -18.42 -3.73 -5.15
C GLN A 9 -18.52 -2.20 -5.09
N GLU A 10 -19.53 -1.67 -4.41
CA GLU A 10 -19.65 -0.24 -4.08
C GLU A 10 -18.39 0.25 -3.36
N ARG A 11 -17.98 -0.43 -2.29
CA ARG A 11 -16.77 -0.10 -1.52
C ARG A 11 -15.52 -0.12 -2.41
N VAL A 12 -15.35 -1.15 -3.25
CA VAL A 12 -14.20 -1.25 -4.15
C VAL A 12 -14.18 -0.14 -5.18
N ALA A 13 -15.32 0.18 -5.79
CA ALA A 13 -15.45 1.28 -6.74
C ALA A 13 -15.05 2.62 -6.10
N ARG A 14 -15.56 2.89 -4.89
CA ARG A 14 -15.26 4.11 -4.14
C ARG A 14 -13.80 4.21 -3.70
N GLU A 15 -13.27 3.17 -3.07
CA GLU A 15 -12.00 3.24 -2.34
C GLU A 15 -10.79 2.83 -3.19
N SER A 16 -10.94 1.79 -4.02
CA SER A 16 -9.82 1.26 -4.81
C SER A 16 -9.76 1.90 -6.19
N LEU A 17 -10.90 2.02 -6.88
CA LEU A 17 -10.98 2.65 -8.21
C LEU A 17 -11.12 4.18 -8.14
N LYS A 18 -11.50 4.73 -6.98
CA LYS A 18 -11.79 6.16 -6.79
C LYS A 18 -12.90 6.68 -7.73
N ASP A 19 -13.84 5.82 -8.07
CA ASP A 19 -14.99 6.14 -8.93
C ASP A 19 -16.26 6.27 -8.07
N LEU A 20 -16.48 7.48 -7.56
CA LEU A 20 -17.65 7.80 -6.74
C LEU A 20 -18.95 7.67 -7.55
N ALA A 21 -18.94 8.01 -8.83
CA ALA A 21 -20.13 7.97 -9.68
C ALA A 21 -20.63 6.53 -9.87
N THR A 22 -19.72 5.59 -10.14
CA THR A 22 -20.06 4.16 -10.21
C THR A 22 -20.49 3.62 -8.85
N SER A 23 -19.83 4.02 -7.76
CA SER A 23 -20.22 3.63 -6.40
C SER A 23 -21.66 4.02 -6.07
N VAL A 24 -22.05 5.28 -6.35
CA VAL A 24 -23.41 5.77 -6.08
C VAL A 24 -24.44 5.02 -6.93
N GLN A 25 -24.15 4.77 -8.20
CA GLN A 25 -25.04 3.99 -9.07
C GLN A 25 -25.22 2.54 -8.58
N ILE A 26 -24.15 1.89 -8.12
CA ILE A 26 -24.23 0.54 -7.54
C ILE A 26 -25.08 0.56 -6.26
N ASN A 27 -24.93 1.58 -5.41
CA ASN A 27 -25.74 1.73 -4.20
C ASN A 27 -27.24 1.88 -4.54
N GLN A 28 -27.56 2.70 -5.54
CA GLN A 28 -28.93 2.87 -6.02
C GLN A 28 -29.52 1.58 -6.59
N ILE A 29 -28.75 0.83 -7.38
CA ILE A 29 -29.20 -0.48 -7.90
C ILE A 29 -29.40 -1.47 -6.75
N ARG A 30 -28.49 -1.45 -5.77
CA ARG A 30 -28.55 -2.33 -4.60
C ARG A 30 -29.80 -2.07 -3.75
N SER A 31 -30.30 -0.83 -3.63
CA SER A 31 -31.52 -0.55 -2.86
C SER A 31 -32.76 -1.25 -3.45
N GLU A 32 -32.75 -1.57 -4.73
CA GLU A 32 -33.83 -2.32 -5.39
C GLU A 32 -33.94 -3.78 -4.91
N LEU A 33 -32.90 -4.33 -4.24
CA LEU A 33 -32.96 -5.69 -3.68
C LEU A 33 -34.03 -5.87 -2.61
N ALA A 34 -34.42 -4.80 -1.90
CA ALA A 34 -35.43 -4.88 -0.84
C ALA A 34 -36.84 -5.16 -1.40
N GLU A 35 -37.09 -4.77 -2.65
CA GLU A 35 -38.38 -4.91 -3.34
C GLU A 35 -38.40 -6.13 -4.27
N ALA A 36 -37.31 -6.89 -4.36
CA ALA A 36 -37.22 -8.06 -5.23
C ALA A 36 -38.00 -9.24 -4.62
N GLU A 37 -39.02 -9.72 -5.33
CA GLU A 37 -39.90 -10.82 -4.90
C GLU A 37 -39.48 -12.17 -5.52
N SER A 38 -38.58 -12.16 -6.51
CA SER A 38 -38.12 -13.36 -7.20
C SER A 38 -36.59 -13.45 -7.33
N LEU A 39 -36.09 -14.68 -7.48
CA LEU A 39 -34.66 -14.92 -7.75
C LEU A 39 -34.20 -14.30 -9.06
N ASP A 40 -35.08 -14.19 -10.06
CA ASP A 40 -34.75 -13.60 -11.35
C ASP A 40 -34.60 -12.07 -11.27
N GLU A 41 -35.41 -11.41 -10.42
CA GLU A 41 -35.21 -9.99 -10.10
C GLU A 41 -33.89 -9.76 -9.37
N VAL A 42 -33.56 -10.61 -8.38
CA VAL A 42 -32.27 -10.54 -7.68
C VAL A 42 -31.09 -10.71 -8.66
N ARG A 43 -31.18 -11.66 -9.59
CA ARG A 43 -30.17 -11.87 -10.65
C ARG A 43 -30.09 -10.67 -11.60
N SER A 44 -31.22 -10.06 -11.95
CA SER A 44 -31.26 -8.85 -12.78
C SER A 44 -30.57 -7.65 -12.11
N VAL A 45 -30.81 -7.45 -10.81
CA VAL A 45 -30.14 -6.43 -10.00
C VAL A 45 -28.63 -6.68 -9.97
N GLU A 46 -28.20 -7.93 -9.69
CA GLU A 46 -26.79 -8.32 -9.71
C GLU A 46 -26.13 -8.04 -11.06
N LEU A 47 -26.77 -8.43 -12.16
CA LEU A 47 -26.21 -8.29 -13.51
C LEU A 47 -26.01 -6.81 -13.88
N ARG A 48 -26.97 -5.94 -13.57
CA ARG A 48 -26.86 -4.50 -13.84
C ARG A 48 -25.71 -3.87 -13.04
N ALA A 49 -25.61 -4.18 -11.75
CA ALA A 49 -24.52 -3.69 -10.91
C ALA A 49 -23.17 -4.23 -11.40
N ALA A 50 -23.07 -5.52 -11.74
CA ALA A 50 -21.84 -6.12 -12.26
C ALA A 50 -21.37 -5.48 -13.57
N LYS A 51 -22.29 -5.14 -14.48
CA LYS A 51 -21.95 -4.42 -15.72
C LYS A 51 -21.31 -3.07 -15.45
N LEU A 52 -21.88 -2.27 -14.54
CA LEU A 52 -21.30 -0.98 -14.14
C LEU A 52 -19.95 -1.16 -13.44
N TYR A 53 -19.88 -2.10 -12.51
CA TYR A 53 -18.68 -2.41 -11.76
C TYR A 53 -17.51 -2.78 -12.69
N TRP A 54 -17.68 -3.77 -13.57
CA TRP A 54 -16.60 -4.18 -14.49
C TRP A 54 -16.30 -3.13 -15.57
N LYS A 55 -17.25 -2.24 -15.89
CA LYS A 55 -16.98 -1.08 -16.75
C LYS A 55 -15.99 -0.11 -16.09
N ALA A 56 -16.10 0.13 -14.78
CA ALA A 56 -15.17 1.01 -14.06
C ALA A 56 -13.72 0.47 -14.02
N TRP A 57 -13.53 -0.84 -14.19
CA TRP A 57 -12.19 -1.44 -14.28
C TRP A 57 -11.50 -1.21 -15.62
N ARG A 58 -12.24 -0.84 -16.68
CA ARG A 58 -11.75 -0.93 -18.07
C ARG A 58 -10.46 -0.19 -18.35
N THR A 59 -10.30 0.96 -17.70
CA THR A 59 -9.16 1.87 -17.89
C THR A 59 -8.06 1.68 -16.84
N VAL A 60 -8.21 0.72 -15.91
CA VAL A 60 -7.21 0.46 -14.87
C VAL A 60 -5.88 0.09 -15.53
N PRO A 61 -4.80 0.86 -15.26
CA PRO A 61 -3.49 0.59 -15.82
C PRO A 61 -2.86 -0.63 -15.14
N VAL A 62 -2.16 -1.43 -15.93
CA VAL A 62 -1.37 -2.57 -15.46
C VAL A 62 0.09 -2.25 -15.69
N LYS A 63 0.80 -1.98 -14.59
CA LYS A 63 2.21 -1.57 -14.65
C LYS A 63 3.11 -2.79 -14.86
N PHE A 64 4.14 -2.63 -15.67
CA PHE A 64 5.27 -3.55 -15.83
C PHE A 64 6.56 -2.74 -15.69
N PRO A 65 7.70 -3.36 -15.30
CA PRO A 65 8.98 -2.66 -15.28
C PRO A 65 9.34 -2.12 -16.67
N ASP A 66 9.89 -0.90 -16.73
CA ASP A 66 10.20 -0.22 -18.00
C ASP A 66 11.06 -1.06 -18.93
N LYS A 67 12.03 -1.79 -18.35
CA LYS A 67 12.94 -2.69 -19.08
C LYS A 67 12.22 -3.86 -19.77
N GLU A 68 11.02 -4.22 -19.30
CA GLU A 68 10.23 -5.32 -19.81
C GLU A 68 9.15 -4.87 -20.79
N LEU A 69 8.82 -3.57 -20.86
CA LEU A 69 7.72 -3.04 -21.68
C LEU A 69 7.80 -3.46 -23.15
N LEU A 70 9.01 -3.50 -23.73
CA LEU A 70 9.23 -3.94 -25.12
C LEU A 70 8.80 -5.40 -25.39
N ARG A 71 8.70 -6.23 -24.34
CA ARG A 71 8.29 -7.65 -24.41
C ARG A 71 6.86 -7.86 -23.93
N VAL A 72 6.19 -6.82 -23.45
CA VAL A 72 4.82 -6.87 -22.93
C VAL A 72 3.85 -6.52 -24.06
N PRO A 73 2.91 -7.40 -24.41
CA PRO A 73 1.85 -7.08 -25.36
C PRO A 73 1.10 -5.81 -24.95
N GLU A 74 0.80 -4.93 -25.91
CA GLU A 74 0.14 -3.64 -25.62
C GLU A 74 -1.19 -3.84 -24.87
N HIS A 75 -1.96 -4.85 -25.27
CA HIS A 75 -3.25 -5.17 -24.66
C HIS A 75 -3.15 -5.66 -23.20
N TRP A 76 -1.96 -5.96 -22.69
CA TRP A 76 -1.74 -6.31 -21.27
C TRP A 76 -1.56 -5.10 -20.36
N GLN A 77 -1.27 -3.92 -20.92
CA GLN A 77 -0.92 -2.72 -20.15
C GLN A 77 -2.16 -2.03 -19.54
N LYS A 78 -3.37 -2.50 -19.87
CA LYS A 78 -4.65 -2.07 -19.29
C LYS A 78 -5.53 -3.28 -19.05
N PHE A 79 -6.46 -3.19 -18.10
CA PHE A 79 -7.36 -4.29 -17.78
C PHE A 79 -8.30 -4.66 -18.94
N GLY A 80 -9.01 -3.70 -19.52
CA GLY A 80 -10.01 -3.97 -20.56
C GLY A 80 -11.33 -4.51 -20.00
N SER A 81 -11.66 -5.77 -20.22
CA SER A 81 -12.95 -6.35 -19.82
C SER A 81 -12.76 -7.62 -19.01
N ARG A 82 -13.71 -7.88 -18.10
CA ARG A 82 -13.80 -9.17 -17.39
C ARG A 82 -14.20 -10.31 -18.33
N ALA A 83 -15.06 -10.03 -19.31
CA ALA A 83 -15.45 -10.99 -20.33
C ALA A 83 -14.34 -11.15 -21.37
N SER A 84 -14.00 -12.39 -21.68
CA SER A 84 -13.03 -12.73 -22.71
C SER A 84 -13.57 -12.43 -24.10
N VAL A 85 -12.73 -11.89 -24.97
CA VAL A 85 -13.05 -11.82 -26.41
C VAL A 85 -13.05 -13.19 -27.09
N LEU A 86 -12.42 -14.20 -26.47
CA LEU A 86 -12.33 -15.56 -27.03
C LEU A 86 -13.60 -16.37 -26.78
N SER A 87 -14.25 -16.18 -25.63
CA SER A 87 -15.40 -17.00 -25.21
C SER A 87 -16.66 -16.20 -24.87
N GLY A 88 -16.61 -14.87 -24.86
CA GLY A 88 -17.67 -14.01 -24.33
C GLY A 88 -17.88 -14.14 -22.81
N SER A 89 -17.06 -14.95 -22.13
CA SER A 89 -17.21 -15.33 -20.73
C SER A 89 -15.90 -15.11 -19.96
N PRO A 90 -15.93 -15.04 -18.63
CA PRO A 90 -14.71 -14.80 -17.84
C PRO A 90 -13.70 -15.95 -17.81
N ARG A 91 -14.00 -17.10 -18.43
CA ARG A 91 -13.24 -18.36 -18.26
C ARG A 91 -11.86 -18.33 -18.94
N LEU A 92 -11.77 -17.82 -20.16
CA LEU A 92 -10.51 -17.73 -20.89
C LEU A 92 -9.89 -16.34 -20.68
N ALA A 93 -8.84 -16.27 -19.86
CA ALA A 93 -8.20 -14.98 -19.59
C ALA A 93 -7.46 -14.50 -20.83
N VAL A 94 -7.68 -13.26 -21.27
CA VAL A 94 -6.95 -12.64 -22.39
C VAL A 94 -5.96 -11.57 -21.93
N ASN A 95 -5.80 -11.43 -20.61
CA ASN A 95 -4.86 -10.51 -20.02
C ASN A 95 -4.41 -10.99 -18.63
N PRO A 96 -3.29 -10.45 -18.12
CA PRO A 96 -2.71 -10.83 -16.83
C PRO A 96 -3.66 -10.73 -15.64
N VAL A 97 -4.47 -9.68 -15.59
CA VAL A 97 -5.37 -9.43 -14.45
C VAL A 97 -6.51 -10.44 -14.42
N ASN A 98 -7.10 -10.78 -15.57
CA ASN A 98 -8.09 -11.85 -15.66
C ASN A 98 -7.49 -13.21 -15.28
N ALA A 99 -6.23 -13.48 -15.63
CA ALA A 99 -5.56 -14.71 -15.24
C ALA A 99 -5.40 -14.79 -13.70
N ILE A 100 -4.99 -13.68 -13.07
CA ILE A 100 -4.91 -13.56 -11.60
C ILE A 100 -6.29 -13.74 -10.95
N LEU A 101 -7.32 -13.01 -11.42
CA LEU A 101 -8.68 -13.09 -10.89
C LEU A 101 -9.23 -14.51 -10.98
N ASN A 102 -9.11 -15.16 -12.14
CA ASN A 102 -9.56 -16.54 -12.34
C ASN A 102 -8.90 -17.50 -11.36
N TYR A 103 -7.58 -17.37 -11.16
CA TYR A 103 -6.85 -18.24 -10.25
C TYR A 103 -7.27 -18.04 -8.79
N ILE A 104 -7.37 -16.79 -8.33
CA ILE A 104 -7.77 -16.52 -6.94
C ILE A 104 -9.24 -16.87 -6.70
N TYR A 105 -10.12 -16.66 -7.68
CA TYR A 105 -11.49 -17.15 -7.58
C TYR A 105 -11.55 -18.68 -7.49
N ALA A 106 -10.68 -19.42 -8.20
CA ALA A 106 -10.61 -20.87 -8.05
C ALA A 106 -10.13 -21.29 -6.64
N LEU A 107 -9.19 -20.56 -6.04
CA LEU A 107 -8.79 -20.77 -4.64
C LEU A 107 -9.94 -20.48 -3.68
N LEU A 108 -10.66 -19.36 -3.88
CA LEU A 108 -11.83 -19.01 -3.08
C LEU A 108 -12.94 -20.05 -3.20
N GLU A 109 -13.19 -20.56 -4.40
CA GLU A 109 -14.16 -21.63 -4.66
C GLU A 109 -13.78 -22.91 -3.93
N ALA A 110 -12.50 -23.29 -3.94
CA ALA A 110 -12.00 -24.43 -3.20
C ALA A 110 -12.23 -24.29 -1.69
N GLU A 111 -11.94 -23.12 -1.12
CA GLU A 111 -12.20 -22.84 0.30
C GLU A 111 -13.69 -22.83 0.64
N CYS A 112 -14.55 -22.29 -0.24
CA CYS A 112 -16.01 -22.37 -0.09
C CYS A 112 -16.48 -23.84 -0.06
N ARG A 113 -16.04 -24.65 -1.03
CA ARG A 113 -16.38 -26.08 -1.10
C ARG A 113 -15.95 -26.84 0.16
N LEU A 114 -14.71 -26.62 0.61
CA LEU A 114 -14.19 -27.24 1.83
C LEU A 114 -14.96 -26.81 3.08
N ALA A 115 -15.29 -25.52 3.20
CA ALA A 115 -16.07 -25.00 4.32
C ALA A 115 -17.47 -25.60 4.36
N ILE A 116 -18.18 -25.64 3.22
CA ILE A 116 -19.52 -26.24 3.09
C ILE A 116 -19.48 -27.73 3.47
N ALA A 117 -18.56 -28.49 2.89
CA ALA A 117 -18.41 -29.92 3.17
C ALA A 117 -18.08 -30.18 4.65
N SER A 118 -17.23 -29.36 5.27
CA SER A 118 -16.88 -29.48 6.69
C SER A 118 -18.05 -29.24 7.65
N LEU A 119 -19.08 -28.53 7.19
CA LEU A 119 -20.31 -28.26 7.92
C LEU A 119 -21.41 -29.29 7.61
N GLY A 120 -21.14 -30.27 6.75
CA GLY A 120 -22.07 -31.34 6.39
C GLY A 120 -23.16 -30.93 5.40
N LEU A 121 -22.96 -29.83 4.66
CA LEU A 121 -23.82 -29.44 3.55
C LEU A 121 -23.30 -30.02 2.22
N ASP A 122 -24.20 -30.16 1.25
CA ASP A 122 -23.86 -30.54 -0.12
C ASP A 122 -23.44 -29.29 -0.93
N PRO A 123 -22.19 -29.22 -1.44
CA PRO A 123 -21.73 -28.11 -2.28
C PRO A 123 -22.48 -27.93 -3.59
N GLU A 124 -23.13 -28.96 -4.13
CA GLU A 124 -23.81 -28.90 -5.42
C GLU A 124 -25.20 -28.25 -5.35
N MET A 125 -25.81 -28.20 -4.16
CA MET A 125 -27.18 -27.71 -3.94
C MET A 125 -27.23 -26.18 -3.72
N GLY A 126 -27.30 -25.42 -4.81
CA GLY A 126 -27.37 -23.96 -4.79
C GLY A 126 -28.73 -23.40 -4.36
N VAL A 127 -28.71 -22.16 -3.90
CA VAL A 127 -29.90 -21.34 -3.60
C VAL A 127 -30.12 -20.30 -4.72
N LEU A 128 -29.06 -19.57 -5.11
CA LEU A 128 -29.11 -18.55 -6.16
C LEU A 128 -28.71 -19.12 -7.52
N HIS A 129 -27.68 -19.94 -7.58
CA HIS A 129 -27.27 -20.62 -8.80
C HIS A 129 -28.06 -21.92 -8.98
N MET A 130 -28.67 -22.13 -10.16
CA MET A 130 -29.42 -23.36 -10.46
C MET A 130 -28.50 -24.58 -10.40
N ASP A 131 -28.97 -25.70 -9.87
CA ASP A 131 -28.13 -26.91 -9.84
C ASP A 131 -27.80 -27.39 -11.25
N THR A 132 -26.52 -27.68 -11.48
CA THR A 132 -26.04 -28.25 -12.75
C THR A 132 -25.04 -29.34 -12.41
N ILE A 133 -25.09 -30.45 -13.14
CA ILE A 133 -24.20 -31.60 -12.94
C ILE A 133 -22.73 -31.14 -12.87
N ASN A 134 -22.00 -31.60 -11.85
CA ASN A 134 -20.59 -31.30 -11.59
C ASN A 134 -20.28 -29.80 -11.36
N ARG A 135 -21.23 -29.03 -10.82
CA ARG A 135 -20.98 -27.66 -10.36
C ARG A 135 -21.36 -27.54 -8.90
N ASP A 136 -20.40 -27.08 -8.10
CA ASP A 136 -20.64 -26.73 -6.70
C ASP A 136 -21.42 -25.39 -6.60
N SER A 137 -22.71 -25.42 -6.94
CA SER A 137 -23.57 -24.22 -7.02
C SER A 137 -23.67 -23.49 -5.67
N LEU A 138 -23.71 -24.22 -4.54
CA LEU A 138 -23.69 -23.60 -3.22
C LEU A 138 -22.34 -22.95 -2.91
N ALA A 139 -21.24 -23.55 -3.39
CA ALA A 139 -19.92 -22.93 -3.27
C ALA A 139 -19.88 -21.63 -4.08
N CYS A 140 -20.40 -21.61 -5.30
CA CYS A 140 -20.55 -20.38 -6.10
C CYS A 140 -21.38 -19.32 -5.37
N ASP A 141 -22.51 -19.69 -4.76
CA ASP A 141 -23.33 -18.77 -3.96
C ASP A 141 -22.54 -18.16 -2.79
N LEU A 142 -21.78 -19.00 -2.08
CA LEU A 142 -20.98 -18.58 -0.94
C LEU A 142 -19.79 -17.69 -1.34
N MET A 143 -19.30 -17.83 -2.57
CA MET A 143 -18.27 -16.93 -3.11
C MET A 143 -18.79 -15.51 -3.31
N GLU A 144 -20.08 -15.33 -3.67
CA GLU A 144 -20.61 -14.04 -4.12
C GLU A 144 -20.32 -12.88 -3.15
N PRO A 145 -20.54 -13.00 -1.82
CA PRO A 145 -20.21 -11.94 -0.86
C PRO A 145 -18.71 -11.60 -0.77
N LEU A 146 -17.84 -12.53 -1.14
CA LEU A 146 -16.38 -12.43 -0.96
C LEU A 146 -15.64 -12.06 -2.25
N ARG A 147 -16.27 -12.19 -3.43
CA ARG A 147 -15.70 -11.73 -4.71
C ARG A 147 -15.14 -10.30 -4.63
N PRO A 148 -15.82 -9.31 -4.01
CA PRO A 148 -15.29 -7.96 -3.92
C PRO A 148 -14.02 -7.83 -3.05
N ASP A 149 -13.80 -8.73 -2.09
CA ASP A 149 -12.57 -8.73 -1.29
C ASP A 149 -11.39 -9.31 -2.10
N VAL A 150 -11.62 -10.31 -2.94
CA VAL A 150 -10.64 -10.78 -3.94
C VAL A 150 -10.31 -9.68 -4.94
N ASP A 151 -11.33 -8.99 -5.44
CA ASP A 151 -11.18 -7.88 -6.38
C ASP A 151 -10.33 -6.75 -5.80
N ALA A 152 -10.62 -6.35 -4.55
CA ALA A 152 -9.85 -5.34 -3.83
C ALA A 152 -8.39 -5.77 -3.67
N TYR A 153 -8.14 -7.04 -3.34
CA TYR A 153 -6.80 -7.59 -3.23
C TYR A 153 -6.04 -7.50 -4.56
N VAL A 154 -6.68 -7.89 -5.68
CA VAL A 154 -6.07 -7.82 -7.01
C VAL A 154 -5.79 -6.38 -7.42
N LEU A 155 -6.74 -5.45 -7.24
CA LEU A 155 -6.53 -4.02 -7.51
C LEU A 155 -5.36 -3.47 -6.70
N ASN A 156 -5.35 -3.76 -5.40
CA ASN A 156 -4.29 -3.31 -4.51
C ASN A 156 -2.92 -3.77 -5.00
N ARG A 157 -2.81 -5.04 -5.43
CA ARG A 157 -1.57 -5.62 -5.95
C ARG A 157 -1.13 -4.94 -7.25
N ILE A 158 -2.00 -4.86 -8.26
CA ILE A 158 -1.63 -4.33 -9.59
C ILE A 158 -1.38 -2.83 -9.59
N LEU A 159 -2.04 -2.07 -8.70
CA LEU A 159 -1.85 -0.62 -8.59
C LEU A 159 -0.59 -0.24 -7.80
N ARG A 160 -0.17 -1.09 -6.85
CA ARG A 160 1.00 -0.82 -6.00
C ARG A 160 2.29 -1.39 -6.55
N GLN A 161 2.24 -2.49 -7.29
CA GLN A 161 3.43 -3.23 -7.69
C GLN A 161 3.38 -3.56 -9.19
N PRO A 162 4.44 -3.24 -9.95
CA PRO A 162 4.54 -3.70 -11.33
C PRO A 162 4.52 -5.23 -11.40
N LEU A 163 3.77 -5.75 -12.36
CA LEU A 163 3.78 -7.17 -12.71
C LEU A 163 5.02 -7.49 -13.54
N LYS A 164 5.55 -8.70 -13.40
CA LYS A 164 6.66 -9.17 -14.24
C LYS A 164 6.11 -9.86 -15.50
N ARG A 165 6.73 -9.62 -16.65
CA ARG A 165 6.34 -10.24 -17.92
C ARG A 165 6.45 -11.76 -17.87
N ASN A 166 7.46 -12.29 -17.17
CA ASN A 166 7.71 -13.73 -17.07
C ASN A 166 6.71 -14.49 -16.18
N TRP A 167 5.83 -13.79 -15.45
CA TRP A 167 4.76 -14.40 -14.67
C TRP A 167 3.59 -14.90 -15.53
N PHE A 168 3.59 -14.57 -16.82
CA PHE A 168 2.50 -14.86 -17.73
C PHE A 168 3.00 -15.48 -19.02
N PHE A 169 2.19 -16.37 -19.57
CA PHE A 169 2.40 -16.95 -20.89
C PHE A 169 1.14 -16.80 -21.72
N GLU A 170 1.27 -16.27 -22.94
CA GLU A 170 0.15 -16.18 -23.88
C GLU A 170 0.21 -17.37 -24.83
N GLU A 171 -0.83 -18.20 -24.79
CA GLU A 171 -1.02 -19.30 -25.73
C GLU A 171 -1.29 -18.75 -27.14
N ARG A 172 -1.13 -19.59 -28.18
CA ARG A 172 -1.34 -19.18 -29.59
C ARG A 172 -2.75 -18.64 -29.89
N ASN A 173 -3.73 -19.03 -29.09
CA ASN A 173 -5.12 -18.58 -29.19
C ASN A 173 -5.39 -17.26 -28.42
N GLY A 174 -4.37 -16.64 -27.83
CA GLY A 174 -4.50 -15.42 -27.02
C GLY A 174 -4.88 -15.65 -25.55
N ASN A 175 -4.97 -16.90 -25.10
CA ASN A 175 -5.26 -17.21 -23.71
C ASN A 175 -4.01 -16.98 -22.84
N CYS A 176 -4.13 -16.08 -21.87
CA CYS A 176 -3.11 -15.70 -20.90
C CYS A 176 -3.15 -16.65 -19.69
N ARG A 177 -2.07 -17.39 -19.47
CA ARG A 177 -1.88 -18.32 -18.36
C ARG A 177 -0.90 -17.75 -17.33
N LEU A 178 -1.12 -18.11 -16.07
CA LEU A 178 -0.16 -17.85 -14.99
C LEU A 178 0.99 -18.85 -15.04
N MET A 179 2.20 -18.37 -14.78
CA MET A 179 3.38 -19.20 -14.56
C MET A 179 3.51 -19.57 -13.07
N ALA A 180 4.26 -20.65 -12.79
CA ALA A 180 4.41 -21.23 -11.46
C ALA A 180 4.81 -20.21 -10.39
N ASP A 181 5.79 -19.35 -10.68
CA ASP A 181 6.29 -18.34 -9.73
C ASP A 181 5.19 -17.46 -9.12
N LEU A 182 4.26 -16.98 -9.96
CA LEU A 182 3.16 -16.14 -9.49
C LEU A 182 2.04 -17.00 -8.90
N ALA A 183 1.75 -18.17 -9.49
CA ALA A 183 0.73 -19.08 -8.99
C ALA A 183 1.03 -19.54 -7.55
N SER A 184 2.29 -19.85 -7.23
CA SER A 184 2.74 -20.20 -5.88
C SER A 184 2.56 -19.04 -4.89
N GLN A 185 2.96 -17.82 -5.25
CA GLN A 185 2.73 -16.64 -4.41
C GLN A 185 1.26 -16.35 -4.18
N LEU A 186 0.41 -16.56 -5.19
CA LEU A 186 -1.03 -16.39 -5.04
C LEU A 186 -1.64 -17.51 -4.18
N ALA A 187 -1.12 -18.73 -4.24
CA ALA A 187 -1.58 -19.84 -3.40
C ALA A 187 -1.32 -19.60 -1.90
N GLU A 188 -0.31 -18.81 -1.53
CA GLU A 188 -0.09 -18.41 -0.13
C GLU A 188 -1.28 -17.60 0.45
N THR A 189 -2.10 -16.99 -0.42
CA THR A 189 -3.29 -16.23 -0.01
C THR A 189 -4.44 -17.13 0.45
N THR A 190 -4.39 -18.44 0.20
CA THR A 190 -5.47 -19.41 0.49
C THR A 190 -5.94 -19.36 1.94
N SER A 191 -5.02 -19.28 2.91
CA SER A 191 -5.37 -19.17 4.33
C SER A 191 -6.16 -17.89 4.68
N THR A 192 -6.02 -16.84 3.87
CA THR A 192 -6.81 -15.61 4.02
C THR A 192 -8.23 -15.82 3.53
N TRP A 193 -8.40 -16.48 2.38
CA TRP A 193 -9.72 -16.85 1.87
C TRP A 193 -10.45 -17.80 2.82
N ALA A 194 -9.77 -18.83 3.33
CA ALA A 194 -10.30 -19.75 4.34
C ALA A 194 -10.88 -18.99 5.56
N ARG A 195 -10.13 -18.01 6.09
CA ARG A 195 -10.57 -17.20 7.23
C ARG A 195 -11.77 -16.30 6.92
N LEU A 196 -11.88 -15.78 5.69
CA LEU A 196 -13.01 -14.96 5.25
C LEU A 196 -14.27 -15.81 4.97
N VAL A 197 -14.08 -17.00 4.41
CA VAL A 197 -15.15 -17.96 4.11
C VAL A 197 -15.75 -18.51 5.40
N ALA A 198 -14.93 -18.87 6.39
CA ALA A 198 -15.36 -19.51 7.63
C ALA A 198 -16.62 -18.88 8.29
N PRO A 199 -16.63 -17.59 8.69
CA PRO A 199 -17.80 -17.00 9.34
C PRO A 199 -19.01 -16.89 8.39
N LEU A 200 -18.78 -16.76 7.09
CA LEU A 200 -19.86 -16.69 6.10
C LEU A 200 -20.53 -18.04 5.90
N ALA A 201 -19.74 -19.12 5.84
CA ALA A 201 -20.24 -20.50 5.75
C ALA A 201 -21.08 -20.87 6.98
N GLU A 202 -20.58 -20.54 8.17
CA GLU A 202 -21.32 -20.77 9.42
C GLU A 202 -22.62 -19.97 9.48
N TRP A 203 -22.61 -18.71 9.02
CA TRP A 203 -23.82 -17.91 8.90
C TRP A 203 -24.81 -18.56 7.92
N ALA A 204 -24.37 -18.99 6.74
CA ALA A 204 -25.23 -19.61 5.74
C ALA A 204 -25.92 -20.88 6.28
N VAL A 205 -25.18 -21.74 6.99
CA VAL A 205 -25.76 -22.94 7.65
C VAL A 205 -26.83 -22.55 8.68
N LYS A 206 -26.58 -21.50 9.48
CA LYS A 206 -27.53 -21.02 10.49
C LYS A 206 -28.83 -20.52 9.86
N GLU A 207 -28.74 -19.78 8.75
CA GLU A 207 -29.91 -19.31 7.99
C GLU A 207 -30.69 -20.47 7.35
N ILE A 208 -30.00 -21.45 6.76
CA ILE A 208 -30.68 -22.64 6.20
C ILE A 208 -31.37 -23.43 7.32
N ALA A 209 -30.70 -23.63 8.46
CA ALA A 209 -31.28 -24.34 9.60
C ALA A 209 -32.49 -23.60 10.20
N SER A 210 -32.46 -22.27 10.28
CA SER A 210 -33.56 -21.47 10.88
C SER A 210 -34.88 -21.57 10.10
N THR A 211 -34.80 -21.81 8.78
CA THR A 211 -35.97 -21.99 7.91
C THR A 211 -36.54 -23.41 7.94
N THR A 212 -35.83 -24.37 8.55
CA THR A 212 -36.25 -25.77 8.57
C THR A 212 -37.15 -26.04 9.77
N LYS A 213 -38.35 -26.61 9.55
CA LYS A 213 -39.32 -26.94 10.62
C LYS A 213 -38.84 -28.02 11.61
N THR A 214 -37.75 -28.71 11.33
CA THR A 214 -37.23 -29.74 12.24
C THR A 214 -36.48 -29.07 13.39
N ARG A 215 -36.88 -29.37 14.64
CA ARG A 215 -36.25 -28.87 15.88
C ARG A 215 -34.81 -29.36 16.11
N ARG A 216 -34.07 -29.75 15.05
CA ARG A 216 -32.67 -30.10 15.21
C ARG A 216 -31.92 -28.85 15.64
N ALA A 217 -31.20 -28.96 16.76
CA ALA A 217 -30.32 -27.91 17.22
C ALA A 217 -29.40 -27.48 16.07
N VAL A 218 -29.21 -26.18 15.93
CA VAL A 218 -28.25 -25.60 14.97
C VAL A 218 -26.93 -26.37 15.11
N PRO A 219 -26.37 -26.95 14.01
CA PRO A 219 -25.14 -27.72 14.10
C PRO A 219 -24.05 -26.89 14.76
N ALA A 220 -23.34 -27.48 15.73
CA ALA A 220 -22.20 -26.83 16.33
C ALA A 220 -21.11 -26.65 15.26
N THR A 221 -20.94 -25.42 14.78
CA THR A 221 -19.95 -25.11 13.75
C THR A 221 -18.57 -24.91 14.38
N ARG A 222 -17.54 -25.48 13.75
CA ARG A 222 -16.17 -25.50 14.27
C ARG A 222 -15.19 -24.63 13.46
N LEU A 223 -15.64 -23.96 12.41
CA LEU A 223 -14.76 -23.21 11.51
C LEU A 223 -14.18 -21.97 12.20
N THR A 224 -15.02 -21.21 12.92
CA THR A 224 -14.58 -20.01 13.66
C THR A 224 -14.23 -20.28 15.13
N GLN A 225 -14.71 -21.41 15.66
CA GLN A 225 -14.69 -21.76 17.09
C GLN A 225 -15.40 -20.70 17.97
N ASN A 226 -16.38 -19.97 17.42
CA ASN A 226 -17.08 -18.89 18.14
C ASN A 226 -17.75 -19.35 19.43
N ASN A 227 -18.46 -20.48 19.41
CA ASN A 227 -19.08 -21.02 20.64
C ASN A 227 -18.04 -21.28 21.75
N LYS A 228 -16.82 -21.71 21.40
CA LYS A 228 -15.73 -21.92 22.36
C LYS A 228 -15.13 -20.59 22.87
N ARG A 229 -15.14 -19.54 22.06
CA ARG A 229 -14.69 -18.19 22.45
C ARG A 229 -15.69 -17.56 23.41
N GLU A 230 -16.97 -17.57 23.06
CA GLU A 230 -18.06 -17.01 23.87
C GLU A 230 -18.14 -17.68 25.25
N THR A 231 -18.07 -19.02 25.30
CA THR A 231 -18.06 -19.77 26.57
C THR A 231 -16.85 -19.46 27.46
N ARG A 232 -15.75 -18.97 26.88
CA ARG A 232 -14.55 -18.51 27.59
C ARG A 232 -14.55 -16.99 27.86
N GLY A 233 -15.65 -16.30 27.57
CA GLY A 233 -15.78 -14.85 27.73
C GLY A 233 -14.99 -14.03 26.70
N GLY A 234 -14.57 -14.63 25.59
CA GLY A 234 -13.86 -13.95 24.50
C GLY A 234 -14.80 -13.46 23.40
N ASP A 235 -14.38 -12.40 22.70
CA ASP A 235 -15.15 -11.83 21.59
C ASP A 235 -15.33 -12.82 20.42
N PRO A 236 -16.46 -12.73 19.68
CA PRO A 236 -16.67 -13.51 18.46
C PRO A 236 -15.54 -13.28 17.45
N PHE A 237 -15.15 -14.33 16.74
CA PHE A 237 -14.22 -14.22 15.63
C PHE A 237 -14.83 -13.35 14.54
N VAL A 238 -14.24 -12.18 14.35
CA VAL A 238 -14.41 -11.35 13.16
C VAL A 238 -13.21 -11.61 12.27
N ALA A 239 -13.43 -12.13 11.06
CA ALA A 239 -12.34 -12.35 10.12
C ALA A 239 -11.66 -11.01 9.81
N SER A 240 -10.42 -10.85 10.28
CA SER A 240 -9.64 -9.66 9.92
C SER A 240 -9.26 -9.73 8.46
N LYS A 241 -9.52 -8.64 7.72
CA LYS A 241 -9.01 -8.38 6.37
C LYS A 241 -7.51 -8.07 6.39
N ASN A 242 -6.72 -8.80 7.18
CA ASN A 242 -5.28 -8.60 7.22
C ASN A 242 -4.76 -8.73 5.80
N ALA A 243 -4.28 -7.62 5.25
CA ALA A 243 -3.70 -7.57 3.93
C ALA A 243 -2.51 -8.53 3.93
N VAL A 244 -2.48 -9.44 2.96
CA VAL A 244 -1.24 -10.14 2.61
C VAL A 244 -0.17 -9.05 2.44
N THR A 245 0.89 -9.14 3.23
CA THR A 245 1.94 -8.12 3.20
C THR A 245 2.73 -8.35 1.92
N LEU A 246 2.36 -7.60 0.89
CA LEU A 246 3.03 -7.64 -0.39
C LEU A 246 4.42 -7.01 -0.24
N GLN A 247 5.46 -7.72 -0.66
CA GLN A 247 6.82 -7.18 -0.68
C GLN A 247 6.90 -6.03 -1.68
N ASN A 248 7.19 -4.81 -1.23
CA ASN A 248 7.31 -3.67 -2.15
C ASN A 248 8.41 -3.96 -3.18
N VAL A 249 8.15 -3.63 -4.45
CA VAL A 249 9.13 -3.73 -5.53
C VAL A 249 9.25 -2.39 -6.23
N CYS A 250 10.44 -2.08 -6.73
CA CYS A 250 10.71 -0.86 -7.46
C CYS A 250 9.98 -0.85 -8.81
N ALA A 251 9.37 0.28 -9.16
CA ALA A 251 8.68 0.50 -10.42
C ALA A 251 9.56 0.19 -11.66
N ASP A 252 10.82 0.64 -11.67
CA ASP A 252 11.66 0.57 -12.88
C ASP A 252 12.35 -0.80 -13.06
N CYS A 253 12.94 -1.38 -11.99
CA CYS A 253 13.67 -2.65 -12.06
C CYS A 253 12.85 -3.88 -11.66
N GLY A 254 11.71 -3.72 -10.98
CA GLY A 254 10.97 -4.83 -10.35
C GLY A 254 11.69 -5.51 -9.17
N CYS A 255 12.79 -4.92 -8.67
CA CYS A 255 13.60 -5.46 -7.59
C CYS A 255 13.00 -5.10 -6.21
N PRO A 256 13.08 -6.01 -5.20
CA PRO A 256 12.48 -5.75 -3.88
C PRO A 256 13.06 -4.52 -3.19
N ILE A 257 12.19 -3.78 -2.48
CA ILE A 257 12.53 -2.57 -1.74
C ILE A 257 11.92 -2.63 -0.33
N THR A 258 12.67 -2.13 0.65
CA THR A 258 12.29 -2.15 2.07
C THR A 258 11.47 -0.92 2.50
N ASN A 259 11.51 0.15 1.68
CA ASN A 259 10.92 1.44 2.01
C ASN A 259 9.67 1.67 1.14
N ALA A 260 8.77 2.56 1.58
CA ALA A 260 7.59 2.97 0.81
C ALA A 260 7.90 3.84 -0.43
N ASN A 261 9.15 3.82 -0.91
CA ASN A 261 9.55 4.55 -2.11
C ASN A 261 9.02 3.84 -3.35
N GLU A 262 8.72 4.56 -4.42
CA GLU A 262 8.30 3.94 -5.68
C GLU A 262 9.48 3.29 -6.43
N LYS A 263 10.70 3.79 -6.20
CA LYS A 263 11.93 3.35 -6.88
C LYS A 263 13.01 2.91 -5.89
N CYS A 264 13.84 1.94 -6.29
CA CYS A 264 15.00 1.50 -5.52
C CYS A 264 16.11 2.57 -5.55
N ARG A 265 17.08 2.46 -4.64
CA ARG A 265 18.20 3.42 -4.53
C ARG A 265 19.01 3.61 -5.82
N ILE A 266 18.98 2.62 -6.73
CA ILE A 266 19.72 2.63 -7.98
C ILE A 266 18.89 3.31 -9.08
N CYS A 267 17.63 2.91 -9.23
CA CYS A 267 16.72 3.48 -10.22
C CYS A 267 16.34 4.93 -9.91
N ALA A 268 16.31 5.30 -8.63
CA ALA A 268 15.93 6.65 -8.20
C ALA A 268 17.02 7.71 -8.39
N VAL A 269 18.25 7.37 -8.83
CA VAL A 269 19.40 8.30 -8.80
C VAL A 269 19.14 9.56 -9.62
N GLU A 270 18.70 9.39 -10.87
CA GLU A 270 18.49 10.53 -11.79
C GLU A 270 17.34 11.42 -11.33
N GLU A 271 16.19 10.82 -11.00
CA GLU A 271 15.04 11.55 -10.48
C GLU A 271 15.34 12.25 -9.14
N SER A 272 16.12 11.61 -8.27
CA SER A 272 16.58 12.21 -7.03
C SER A 272 17.50 13.41 -7.29
N ALA A 273 18.40 13.33 -8.28
CA ALA A 273 19.28 14.43 -8.66
C ALA A 273 18.49 15.63 -9.23
N GLN A 274 17.48 15.36 -10.06
CA GLN A 274 16.58 16.39 -10.58
C GLN A 274 15.76 17.04 -9.45
N ARG A 275 15.21 16.24 -8.54
CA ARG A 275 14.48 16.72 -7.36
C ARG A 275 15.36 17.58 -6.46
N LEU A 276 16.60 17.16 -6.19
CA LEU A 276 17.56 17.95 -5.41
C LEU A 276 17.87 19.29 -6.08
N THR A 277 18.05 19.30 -7.40
CA THR A 277 18.25 20.54 -8.17
C THR A 277 17.06 21.48 -8.04
N LYS A 278 15.83 20.95 -8.18
CA LYS A 278 14.58 21.72 -8.02
C LYS A 278 14.41 22.26 -6.61
N ILE A 279 14.70 21.46 -5.58
CA ILE A 279 14.64 21.91 -4.18
C ILE A 279 15.70 22.98 -3.92
N ALA A 280 16.91 22.85 -4.49
CA ALA A 280 17.96 23.84 -4.33
C ALA A 280 17.59 25.20 -4.96
N THR A 281 16.97 25.21 -6.14
CA THR A 281 16.49 26.46 -6.77
C THR A 281 15.36 27.09 -5.97
N GLN A 282 14.38 26.30 -5.51
CA GLN A 282 13.31 26.77 -4.63
C GLN A 282 13.86 27.33 -3.31
N GLY A 283 14.79 26.61 -2.67
CA GLY A 283 15.45 27.05 -1.45
C GLY A 283 16.21 28.36 -1.63
N ARG A 284 16.85 28.57 -2.79
CA ARG A 284 17.49 29.84 -3.15
C ARG A 284 16.46 30.97 -3.18
N VAL A 285 15.35 30.80 -3.90
CA VAL A 285 14.27 31.81 -3.97
C VAL A 285 13.76 32.16 -2.57
N VAL A 286 13.42 31.15 -1.76
CA VAL A 286 12.94 31.33 -0.38
C VAL A 286 13.96 32.11 0.46
N SER A 287 15.25 31.83 0.31
CA SER A 287 16.31 32.51 1.06
C SER A 287 16.46 34.00 0.71
N HIS A 288 15.94 34.46 -0.43
CA HIS A 288 16.01 35.87 -0.85
C HIS A 288 14.75 36.68 -0.54
N THR A 289 13.72 36.05 0.02
CA THR A 289 12.46 36.73 0.40
C THR A 289 12.66 37.80 1.50
N ALA A 290 11.78 38.81 1.52
CA ALA A 290 11.85 39.88 2.54
C ALA A 290 11.81 39.37 3.99
N PRO A 291 10.99 38.36 4.36
CA PRO A 291 11.04 37.76 5.71
C PRO A 291 12.38 37.10 6.02
N ALA A 292 12.97 36.38 5.05
CA ALA A 292 14.29 35.76 5.22
C ALA A 292 15.40 36.81 5.37
N GLN A 293 15.33 37.91 4.61
CA GLN A 293 16.22 39.05 4.76
C GLN A 293 16.07 39.70 6.14
N ALA A 294 14.84 39.99 6.59
CA ALA A 294 14.58 40.57 7.90
C ALA A 294 15.11 39.68 9.05
N LYS A 295 14.94 38.35 8.94
CA LYS A 295 15.52 37.39 9.91
C LYS A 295 17.04 37.44 9.93
N ARG A 296 17.69 37.55 8.76
CA ARG A 296 19.16 37.74 8.67
C ARG A 296 19.59 39.06 9.29
N SER A 297 18.90 40.17 8.99
CA SER A 297 19.20 41.49 9.55
C SER A 297 19.09 41.48 11.08
N LYS A 298 18.00 40.92 11.64
CA LYS A 298 17.85 40.75 13.10
C LYS A 298 19.00 39.94 13.71
N THR A 299 19.38 38.83 13.06
CA THR A 299 20.51 37.99 13.53
C THR A 299 21.84 38.74 13.48
N GLN A 300 22.10 39.51 12.43
CA GLN A 300 23.31 40.32 12.28
C GLN A 300 23.38 41.45 13.31
N ILE A 301 22.26 42.14 13.56
CA ILE A 301 22.17 43.19 14.59
C ILE A 301 22.47 42.60 15.98
N ALA A 302 21.82 41.49 16.35
CA ALA A 302 22.08 40.81 17.61
C ALA A 302 23.55 40.36 17.72
N ASN A 303 24.11 39.84 16.63
CA ASN A 303 25.52 39.45 16.58
C ASN A 303 26.47 40.65 16.78
N GLN A 304 26.18 41.78 16.14
CA GLN A 304 26.97 43.00 16.27
C GLN A 304 26.88 43.60 17.68
N ALA A 305 25.69 43.57 18.29
CA ALA A 305 25.52 43.96 19.69
C ALA A 305 26.36 43.07 20.62
N ASN A 306 26.39 41.76 20.40
CA ASN A 306 27.25 40.84 21.16
C ASN A 306 28.74 41.06 20.92
N ILE A 307 29.15 41.53 19.73
CA ILE A 307 30.55 41.93 19.48
C ILE A 307 30.87 43.22 20.25
N ARG A 308 29.99 44.23 20.22
CA ARG A 308 30.19 45.50 20.93
C ARG A 308 30.22 45.35 22.46
N LYS A 309 29.45 44.40 23.01
CA LYS A 309 29.44 44.09 24.44
C LYS A 309 30.69 43.37 24.91
N TRP A 310 31.44 42.76 24.00
CA TRP A 310 32.63 41.98 24.34
C TRP A 310 33.83 42.92 24.42
N SER A 311 34.60 42.83 25.52
CA SER A 311 35.84 43.58 25.70
C SER A 311 37.04 42.68 25.45
N SER A 312 38.13 43.24 24.90
CA SER A 312 39.40 42.51 24.74
C SER A 312 40.00 42.10 26.09
N SER A 313 39.65 42.79 27.18
CA SER A 313 40.02 42.42 28.55
C SER A 313 39.38 41.12 29.03
N ASP A 314 38.27 40.68 28.41
CA ASP A 314 37.58 39.43 28.76
C ASP A 314 38.30 38.19 28.17
N GLN A 315 39.30 38.42 27.32
CA GLN A 315 40.09 37.38 26.68
C GLN A 315 41.32 37.04 27.52
N ALA A 316 41.56 35.74 27.71
CA ALA A 316 42.78 35.31 28.36
C ALA A 316 44.00 35.68 27.51
N SER A 317 45.05 36.21 28.14
CA SER A 317 46.26 36.74 27.47
C SER A 317 46.97 35.73 26.57
N TRP A 318 46.80 34.43 26.81
CA TRP A 318 47.38 33.34 26.03
C TRP A 318 46.60 32.98 24.76
N LEU A 319 45.34 33.43 24.62
CA LEU A 319 44.51 33.15 23.44
C LEU A 319 44.81 34.18 22.33
N THR A 320 46.00 34.13 21.75
CA THR A 320 46.38 35.01 20.62
C THR A 320 45.89 34.45 19.27
N VAL A 321 45.98 35.27 18.21
CA VAL A 321 45.64 34.85 16.84
C VAL A 321 46.53 33.69 16.41
N GLU A 322 47.81 33.77 16.74
CA GLU A 322 48.84 32.77 16.44
C GLU A 322 48.53 31.46 17.18
N PHE A 323 48.21 31.55 18.47
CA PHE A 323 47.82 30.38 19.25
C PHE A 323 46.56 29.70 18.68
N TYR A 324 45.56 30.49 18.27
CA TYR A 324 44.36 29.96 17.63
C TYR A 324 44.71 29.23 16.34
N ALA A 325 45.49 29.85 15.46
CA ALA A 325 45.88 29.29 14.17
C ALA A 325 46.71 28.00 14.31
N GLU A 326 47.64 27.94 15.26
CA GLU A 326 48.55 26.81 15.44
C GLU A 326 47.95 25.66 16.25
N LYS A 327 47.22 25.97 17.33
CA LYS A 327 46.83 24.95 18.32
C LYS A 327 45.35 24.58 18.26
N ILE A 328 44.47 25.52 17.89
CA ILE A 328 43.02 25.31 17.91
C ILE A 328 42.48 24.96 16.52
N GLN A 329 42.81 25.75 15.49
CA GLN A 329 42.27 25.64 14.14
C GLN A 329 42.50 24.25 13.49
N PRO A 330 43.68 23.59 13.59
CA PRO A 330 43.91 22.28 12.98
C PRO A 330 42.98 21.19 13.52
N ARG A 331 42.60 21.30 14.80
CA ARG A 331 41.71 20.36 15.49
C ARG A 331 40.23 20.59 15.19
N MET A 332 39.87 21.70 14.53
CA MET A 332 38.46 21.98 14.19
C MET A 332 37.94 21.06 13.07
N SER A 333 38.81 20.61 12.17
CA SER A 333 38.42 19.76 11.02
C SER A 333 37.83 18.42 11.46
N SER A 334 38.37 17.82 12.53
CA SER A 334 37.95 16.55 13.12
C SER A 334 36.65 16.63 13.94
N LEU A 335 36.24 17.82 14.38
CA LEU A 335 35.00 17.99 15.13
C LEU A 335 33.77 18.04 14.22
N SER A 336 32.61 17.60 14.73
CA SER A 336 31.36 17.70 13.97
C SER A 336 30.86 19.15 13.93
N ALA A 337 30.29 19.57 12.80
CA ALA A 337 29.70 20.92 12.68
C ALA A 337 28.54 21.12 13.68
N SER A 338 27.84 20.04 14.06
CA SER A 338 26.75 20.08 15.05
C SER A 338 27.26 20.41 16.45
N LEU A 339 28.41 19.87 16.84
CA LEU A 339 29.03 20.13 18.15
C LEU A 339 29.51 21.58 18.28
N ILE A 340 30.11 22.13 17.22
CA ILE A 340 30.52 23.55 17.18
C ILE A 340 29.29 24.46 17.22
N THR A 341 28.21 24.09 16.50
CA THR A 341 26.94 24.82 16.48
C THR A 341 26.34 24.91 17.87
N SER A 342 26.21 23.78 18.59
CA SER A 342 25.62 23.76 19.93
C SER A 342 26.47 24.51 20.95
N ARG A 343 27.81 24.42 20.85
CA ARG A 343 28.71 25.08 21.80
C ARG A 343 28.74 26.60 21.66
N LEU A 344 28.70 27.12 20.42
CA LEU A 344 28.85 28.55 20.13
C LEU A 344 27.51 29.26 19.87
N SER A 345 26.40 28.52 19.82
CA SER A 345 25.08 29.03 19.42
C SER A 345 25.12 29.78 18.07
N VAL A 346 25.85 29.21 17.09
CA VAL A 346 26.01 29.76 15.74
C VAL A 346 25.32 28.89 14.69
N SER A 347 25.16 29.38 13.46
CA SER A 347 24.58 28.58 12.39
C SER A 347 25.48 27.41 11.98
N ARG A 348 24.87 26.30 11.56
CA ARG A 348 25.58 25.11 11.07
C ARG A 348 26.51 25.41 9.89
N GLY A 349 26.12 26.35 9.03
CA GLY A 349 26.95 26.82 7.92
C GLY A 349 28.19 27.59 8.39
N TYR A 350 28.06 28.48 9.38
CA TYR A 350 29.20 29.20 9.95
C TYR A 350 30.15 28.25 10.69
N ALA A 351 29.61 27.29 11.46
CA ALA A 351 30.40 26.22 12.08
C ALA A 351 31.14 25.39 11.02
N GLY A 352 30.50 25.05 9.90
CA GLY A 352 31.14 24.38 8.77
C GLY A 352 32.31 25.18 8.17
N ASN A 353 32.19 26.51 8.10
CA ASN A 353 33.28 27.37 7.64
C ASN A 353 34.45 27.43 8.63
N ILE A 354 34.17 27.46 9.93
CA ILE A 354 35.22 27.39 10.97
C ILE A 354 36.04 26.11 10.80
N ARG A 355 35.38 24.97 10.59
CA ARG A 355 36.06 23.68 10.31
C ARG A 355 36.98 23.73 9.08
N LYS A 356 36.62 24.56 8.08
CA LYS A 356 37.36 24.73 6.83
C LYS A 356 38.46 25.80 6.88
N GLY A 357 38.71 26.43 8.03
CA GLY A 357 39.77 27.44 8.17
C GLY A 357 39.29 28.87 8.43
N ARG A 358 37.97 29.12 8.50
CA ARG A 358 37.48 30.48 8.80
C ARG A 358 37.73 30.83 10.27
N VAL A 359 38.59 31.82 10.51
CA VAL A 359 38.85 32.35 11.85
C VAL A 359 37.60 33.09 12.37
N PRO A 360 36.99 32.65 13.49
CA PRO A 360 35.85 33.32 14.11
C PRO A 360 36.31 34.46 15.01
N HIS A 361 35.37 35.31 15.40
CA HIS A 361 35.65 36.42 16.34
C HIS A 361 36.25 35.90 17.67
N PRO A 362 37.23 36.60 18.28
CA PRO A 362 37.98 36.11 19.46
C PRO A 362 37.15 35.67 20.65
N ARG A 363 35.97 36.28 20.88
CA ARG A 363 34.97 35.84 21.86
C ARG A 363 34.66 34.33 21.85
N HIS A 364 34.84 33.65 20.72
CA HIS A 364 34.55 32.22 20.56
C HIS A 364 35.76 31.32 20.85
N TRP A 365 36.98 31.87 20.92
CA TRP A 365 38.21 31.08 20.96
C TRP A 365 38.35 30.26 22.25
N LYS A 366 37.93 30.79 23.40
CA LYS A 366 37.94 30.03 24.66
C LYS A 366 37.04 28.79 24.60
N ALA A 367 35.84 28.94 24.03
CA ALA A 367 34.91 27.83 23.86
C ALA A 367 35.42 26.79 22.85
N LEU A 368 36.07 27.25 21.77
CA LEU A 368 36.71 26.39 20.78
C LEU A 368 37.95 25.66 21.32
N ALA A 369 38.75 26.32 22.16
CA ALA A 369 39.89 25.70 22.85
C ALA A 369 39.42 24.53 23.74
N GLY A 370 38.33 24.73 24.48
CA GLY A 370 37.69 23.67 25.26
C GLY A 370 37.20 22.49 24.41
N LEU A 371 36.61 22.75 23.24
CA LEU A 371 36.23 21.68 22.31
C LEU A 371 37.44 20.96 21.69
N ALA A 372 38.53 21.69 21.48
CA ALA A 372 39.78 21.15 20.93
C ALA A 372 40.62 20.39 21.97
N GLY A 373 40.22 20.40 23.25
CA GLY A 373 41.02 19.87 24.36
C GLY A 373 42.36 20.59 24.48
N VAL A 374 42.39 21.90 24.20
CA VAL A 374 43.58 22.74 24.32
C VAL A 374 43.37 23.66 25.53
N HIS A 375 44.21 23.47 26.54
CA HIS A 375 44.25 24.30 27.74
C HIS A 375 45.68 24.78 27.95
N LEU A 376 45.85 25.93 28.61
CA LEU A 376 47.15 26.22 29.21
C LEU A 376 47.42 25.15 30.27
N LYS A 377 48.64 24.60 30.29
CA LYS A 377 49.12 23.84 31.45
C LYS A 377 49.34 24.79 32.61
#